data_AF-A0A1S1Z271-F1
#
_entry.id   AF-A0A1S1Z271-F1
#
_cell.length_a   1.000
_cell.length_b   1.000
_cell.length_c   1.000
_cell.angle_alpha   90.00
_cell.angle_beta   90.00
_cell.angle_gamma   90.00
#
_symmetry.space_group_name_H-M   'P 1'
#
loop_
_entity.id
_entity.type
_entity.pdbx_description
1 polymer ?
#
loop_
_entity_poly.entity_id
_entity_poly.type
_entity_poly.pdbx_seq_one_letter_code
_entity_poly.pdbx_strand_id
1 'polypeptide(L)'
;MAISTYPMDFSFTDTLFEGDKEGYIDFLSISIDEFETDFPKLKLALEDKDSDLFSAVKHKFSTRLHTFNLDTLEKFMSEVGANYKEDVNSVDPVMAWAELERHLKSILDTLNIKLSEIKNS
;
A
#
# COMPACT_ATOMS: atom_id res chain seq x y z
N MET A 1 9.96 -20.96 -3.95
CA MET A 1 9.88 -19.48 -3.97
C MET A 1 9.30 -19.07 -2.62
N ALA A 2 10.04 -18.35 -1.80
CA ALA A 2 9.48 -17.83 -0.56
C ALA A 2 8.50 -16.71 -0.93
N ILE A 3 7.21 -16.97 -0.76
CA ILE A 3 6.22 -15.90 -0.76
C ILE A 3 6.58 -15.07 0.46
N SER A 4 7.09 -13.86 0.23
CA SER A 4 7.27 -12.88 1.29
C SER A 4 5.88 -12.43 1.71
N THR A 5 5.25 -13.21 2.58
CA THR A 5 3.98 -12.85 3.19
C THR A 5 4.30 -11.76 4.20
N TYR A 6 4.11 -10.51 3.80
CA TYR A 6 4.07 -9.40 4.74
C TYR A 6 2.67 -9.44 5.37
N PRO A 7 2.53 -9.88 6.63
CA PRO A 7 1.20 -10.05 7.20
C PRO A 7 0.58 -8.67 7.42
N MET A 8 -0.54 -8.41 6.75
CA MET A 8 -1.42 -7.29 7.09
C MET A 8 -2.13 -7.59 8.40
N ASP A 9 -2.27 -6.57 9.24
CA ASP A 9 -3.01 -6.65 10.49
C ASP A 9 -4.39 -5.99 10.33
N PHE A 10 -5.45 -6.74 10.64
CA PHE A 10 -6.84 -6.26 10.61
C PHE A 10 -7.41 -6.06 12.02
N SER A 11 -6.66 -6.32 13.09
CA SER A 11 -7.17 -6.25 14.47
C SER A 11 -7.78 -4.88 14.81
N PHE A 12 -7.16 -3.81 14.36
CA PHE A 12 -7.68 -2.45 14.52
C PHE A 12 -9.00 -2.24 13.76
N THR A 13 -9.07 -2.61 12.48
CA THR A 13 -10.27 -2.42 11.66
C THR A 13 -11.40 -3.36 12.06
N ASP A 14 -11.09 -4.60 12.44
CA ASP A 14 -12.04 -5.56 12.99
C ASP A 14 -12.70 -5.00 14.27
N THR A 15 -11.92 -4.36 15.13
CA THR A 15 -12.44 -3.69 16.33
C THR A 15 -13.24 -2.44 15.99
N LEU A 16 -12.76 -1.63 15.04
CA LEU A 16 -13.39 -0.37 14.63
C LEU A 16 -14.79 -0.58 14.06
N PHE A 17 -14.98 -1.67 13.30
CA PHE A 17 -16.24 -2.01 12.64
C PHE A 17 -16.99 -3.16 13.32
N GLU A 18 -16.72 -3.43 14.60
CA GLU A 18 -17.45 -4.44 15.36
C GLU A 18 -18.95 -4.09 15.39
N GLY A 19 -19.78 -4.96 14.80
CA GLY A 19 -21.22 -4.75 14.68
C GLY A 19 -21.67 -3.87 13.50
N ASP A 20 -20.74 -3.32 12.70
CA ASP A 20 -21.02 -2.55 11.48
C ASP A 20 -20.43 -3.22 10.24
N LYS A 21 -21.11 -4.28 9.79
CA LYS A 21 -20.68 -5.09 8.64
C LYS A 21 -20.67 -4.28 7.33
N GLU A 22 -21.68 -3.45 7.09
CA GLU A 22 -21.80 -2.67 5.85
C GLU A 22 -20.70 -1.61 5.79
N GLY A 23 -20.46 -0.89 6.88
CA GLY A 23 -19.37 0.07 6.98
C GLY A 23 -18.00 -0.57 6.77
N TYR A 24 -17.79 -1.79 7.26
CA TYR A 24 -16.53 -2.49 7.02
C TYR A 24 -16.32 -2.88 5.55
N ILE A 25 -17.39 -3.36 4.89
CA ILE A 25 -17.36 -3.69 3.47
C ILE A 25 -17.00 -2.44 2.65
N ASP A 26 -17.66 -1.31 2.92
CA ASP A 26 -17.41 -0.05 2.23
C ASP A 26 -15.97 0.44 2.46
N PHE A 27 -15.49 0.38 3.70
CA PHE A 27 -14.11 0.74 4.05
C PHE A 27 -13.07 -0.09 3.29
N LEU A 28 -13.24 -1.42 3.23
CA LEU A 28 -12.32 -2.31 2.53
C LEU A 28 -12.40 -2.10 1.02
N SER A 29 -13.60 -1.92 0.46
CA SER A 29 -13.79 -1.60 -0.96
C SER A 29 -13.10 -0.29 -1.35
N ILE A 30 -13.27 0.78 -0.56
CA ILE A 30 -12.56 2.06 -0.79
C ILE A 30 -11.04 1.87 -0.69
N SER A 31 -10.57 1.09 0.28
CA SER A 31 -9.13 0.82 0.44
C SER A 31 -8.57 0.08 -0.77
N ILE A 32 -9.28 -0.92 -1.29
CA ILE A 32 -8.90 -1.65 -2.50
C ILE A 32 -8.84 -0.70 -3.69
N ASP A 33 -9.89 0.10 -3.93
CA ASP A 33 -9.95 1.05 -5.03
C ASP A 33 -8.79 2.05 -4.99
N GLU A 34 -8.43 2.56 -3.80
CA GLU A 34 -7.27 3.44 -3.61
C GLU A 34 -5.97 2.71 -4.00
N PHE A 35 -5.75 1.48 -3.52
CA PHE A 35 -4.57 0.70 -3.89
C PHE A 35 -4.52 0.36 -5.39
N GLU A 36 -5.65 0.13 -6.06
CA GLU A 36 -5.69 -0.14 -7.50
C GLU A 36 -5.47 1.12 -8.36
N THR A 37 -5.93 2.29 -7.91
CA THR A 37 -5.96 3.49 -8.74
C THR A 37 -4.84 4.48 -8.44
N ASP A 38 -4.49 4.67 -7.17
CA ASP A 38 -3.53 5.68 -6.73
C ASP A 38 -2.13 5.10 -6.52
N PHE A 39 -2.01 3.88 -6.00
CA PHE A 39 -0.70 3.26 -5.73
C PHE A 39 0.14 3.12 -7.01
N PRO A 40 -0.42 2.73 -8.18
CA PRO A 40 0.36 2.66 -9.41
C PRO A 40 0.93 4.00 -9.90
N LYS A 41 0.47 5.14 -9.37
CA LYS A 41 1.07 6.45 -9.68
C LYS A 41 2.50 6.58 -9.17
N LEU A 42 2.91 5.76 -8.20
CA LEU A 42 4.31 5.65 -7.78
C LEU A 42 5.21 5.18 -8.93
N LYS A 43 4.70 4.35 -9.84
CA LYS A 43 5.44 3.92 -11.03
C LYS A 43 5.79 5.11 -11.92
N LEU A 44 4.80 5.96 -12.22
CA LEU A 44 5.00 7.17 -13.01
C LEU A 44 6.00 8.10 -12.32
N ALA A 45 5.86 8.29 -11.01
CA ALA A 45 6.79 9.10 -10.24
C ALA A 45 8.24 8.56 -10.29
N LEU A 46 8.41 7.23 -10.25
CA LEU A 46 9.72 6.60 -10.37
C LEU A 46 10.31 6.77 -11.80
N GLU A 47 9.50 6.53 -12.83
CA GLU A 47 9.91 6.61 -14.25
C GLU A 47 10.28 8.04 -14.64
N ASP A 48 9.48 9.02 -14.21
CA ASP A 48 9.68 10.44 -14.49
C ASP A 48 10.68 11.10 -13.53
N LYS A 49 11.20 10.34 -12.55
CA LYS A 49 12.08 10.84 -11.50
C LYS A 49 11.47 12.02 -10.71
N ASP A 50 10.16 12.01 -10.55
CA ASP A 50 9.38 13.04 -9.88
C ASP A 50 9.26 12.74 -8.38
N SER A 51 10.15 13.34 -7.59
CA SER A 51 10.21 13.13 -6.14
C SER A 51 9.05 13.78 -5.38
N ASP A 52 8.47 14.86 -5.92
CA ASP A 52 7.32 15.55 -5.34
C ASP A 52 6.06 14.70 -5.50
N LEU A 53 5.84 14.15 -6.71
CA LEU A 53 4.75 13.21 -6.97
C LEU A 53 4.92 11.95 -6.12
N PHE A 54 6.12 11.38 -6.04
CA PHE A 54 6.38 10.21 -5.20
C PHE A 54 6.01 10.48 -3.74
N SER A 55 6.46 11.62 -3.20
CA SER A 55 6.19 12.04 -1.83
C SER A 55 4.70 12.28 -1.58
N ALA A 56 3.99 12.89 -2.53
CA ALA A 56 2.55 13.13 -2.45
C ALA A 56 1.76 11.83 -2.43
N VAL A 57 2.08 10.87 -3.31
CA VAL A 57 1.42 9.56 -3.33
C VAL A 57 1.75 8.78 -2.04
N LYS A 58 3.01 8.77 -1.58
CA LYS A 58 3.38 8.17 -0.28
C LYS A 58 2.54 8.75 0.87
N HIS A 59 2.44 10.07 0.94
CA HIS A 59 1.67 10.73 2.00
C HIS A 59 0.19 10.35 1.98
N LYS A 60 -0.41 10.25 0.78
CA LYS A 60 -1.79 9.78 0.64
C LYS A 60 -2.01 8.38 1.24
N PHE A 61 -1.03 7.49 1.11
CA PHE A 61 -1.12 6.12 1.63
C PHE A 61 -0.73 5.97 3.10
N SER A 62 -0.12 6.96 3.76
CA SER A 62 0.42 6.77 5.13
C SER A 62 -0.63 6.25 6.11
N THR A 63 -1.86 6.76 6.02
CA THR A 63 -2.96 6.32 6.88
C THR A 63 -3.29 4.84 6.63
N ARG A 64 -3.35 4.39 5.37
CA ARG A 64 -3.62 2.97 5.03
C ARG A 64 -2.48 2.07 5.49
N LEU A 65 -1.24 2.51 5.29
CA LEU A 65 -0.07 1.76 5.71
C LEU A 65 -0.07 1.53 7.23
N HIS A 66 -0.31 2.58 8.02
CA HIS A 66 -0.46 2.44 9.47
C HIS A 66 -1.68 1.61 9.87
N THR A 67 -2.83 1.81 9.21
CA THR A 67 -4.07 1.09 9.51
C THR A 67 -3.90 -0.42 9.41
N PHE A 68 -3.13 -0.88 8.42
CA PHE A 68 -2.89 -2.31 8.18
C PHE A 68 -1.52 -2.80 8.67
N ASN A 69 -0.82 -1.99 9.46
CA ASN A 69 0.51 -2.30 10.02
C ASN A 69 1.56 -2.68 8.95
N LEU A 70 1.58 -1.94 7.84
CA LEU A 70 2.47 -2.15 6.70
C LEU A 70 3.80 -1.39 6.84
N ASP A 71 4.38 -1.38 8.04
CA ASP A 71 5.58 -0.60 8.41
C ASP A 71 6.78 -0.85 7.48
N THR A 72 6.92 -2.09 6.98
CA THR A 72 8.01 -2.43 6.06
C THR A 72 7.88 -1.69 4.73
N LEU A 73 6.66 -1.61 4.18
CA LEU A 73 6.39 -0.86 2.95
C LEU A 73 6.54 0.64 3.19
N GLU A 74 6.05 1.15 4.32
CA GLU A 74 6.21 2.56 4.68
C GLU A 74 7.70 2.96 4.79
N LYS A 75 8.50 2.11 5.44
CA LYS A 75 9.95 2.31 5.55
C LYS A 75 10.61 2.29 4.18
N PHE A 76 10.29 1.31 3.34
CA PHE A 76 10.82 1.22 1.99
C PHE A 76 10.48 2.45 1.14
N MET A 77 9.22 2.89 1.13
CA MET A 77 8.81 4.11 0.44
C MET A 77 9.52 5.36 1.00
N SER A 78 9.80 5.38 2.30
CA SER A 78 10.54 6.49 2.91
C SER A 78 12.01 6.51 2.52
N GLU A 79 12.66 5.35 2.42
CA GLU A 79 14.03 5.21 1.90
C GLU A 79 14.11 5.64 0.43
N VAL A 80 13.19 5.17 -0.42
CA VAL A 80 13.12 5.58 -1.84
C VAL A 80 12.94 7.10 -1.96
N GLY A 81 12.01 7.68 -1.21
CA GLY A 81 11.77 9.14 -1.24
C GLY A 81 12.95 9.96 -0.73
N ALA A 82 13.67 9.49 0.30
CA ALA A 82 14.86 10.14 0.82
C ALA A 82 16.01 10.09 -0.20
N ASN A 83 16.25 8.92 -0.79
CA ASN A 83 17.27 8.72 -1.83
C ASN A 83 17.02 9.62 -3.03
N TYR A 84 15.78 9.73 -3.51
CA TYR A 84 15.44 10.64 -4.61
C TYR A 84 15.70 12.12 -4.29
N LYS A 85 15.46 12.53 -3.04
CA LYS A 85 15.67 13.91 -2.62
C LYS A 85 17.16 14.24 -2.53
N GLU A 86 18.00 13.27 -2.18
CA GLU A 86 19.46 13.45 -2.08
C GLU A 86 20.14 13.37 -3.44
N ASP A 87 19.86 12.31 -4.21
CA ASP A 87 20.35 12.11 -5.57
C ASP A 87 19.31 11.35 -6.39
N VAL A 88 18.77 12.01 -7.41
CA VAL A 88 17.73 11.45 -8.28
C VAL A 88 18.16 10.17 -9.02
N ASN A 89 19.46 9.93 -9.16
CA ASN A 89 20.00 8.74 -9.82
C ASN A 89 20.34 7.60 -8.85
N SER A 90 20.18 7.81 -7.55
CA SER A 90 20.44 6.79 -6.52
C SER A 90 19.35 5.72 -6.42
N VAL A 91 18.20 5.96 -7.04
CA VAL A 91 17.08 5.02 -7.13
C VAL A 91 17.04 4.43 -8.53
N ASP A 92 17.09 3.11 -8.64
CA ASP A 92 16.75 2.38 -9.86
C ASP A 92 15.22 2.25 -9.94
N PRO A 93 14.55 2.94 -10.90
CA PRO A 93 13.09 2.92 -11.02
C PRO A 93 12.51 1.53 -11.23
N VAL A 94 13.23 0.66 -11.95
CA VAL A 94 12.77 -0.69 -12.29
C VAL A 94 12.79 -1.56 -11.03
N MET A 95 13.90 -1.51 -10.28
CA MET A 95 14.03 -2.28 -9.04
C MET A 95 13.07 -1.77 -7.96
N ALA A 96 12.96 -0.44 -7.81
CA ALA A 96 12.05 0.15 -6.83
C ALA A 96 10.59 -0.19 -7.15
N TRP A 97 10.18 -0.09 -8.42
CA TRP A 97 8.83 -0.46 -8.82
C TRP A 97 8.55 -1.95 -8.65
N ALA A 98 9.50 -2.84 -9.00
CA ALA A 98 9.30 -4.28 -8.83
C ALA A 98 9.01 -4.66 -7.37
N GLU A 99 9.66 -3.99 -6.42
CA GLU A 99 9.40 -4.18 -4.99
C GLU A 99 8.04 -3.61 -4.57
N LEU A 100 7.69 -2.38 -4.99
CA LEU A 100 6.36 -1.79 -4.75
C LEU A 100 5.23 -2.66 -5.32
N GLU A 101 5.41 -3.17 -6.55
CA GLU A 101 4.44 -4.01 -7.23
C GLU A 101 4.23 -5.34 -6.50
N ARG A 102 5.31 -5.93 -5.95
CA ARG A 102 5.24 -7.13 -5.13
C ARG A 102 4.39 -6.90 -3.87
N HIS A 103 4.59 -5.77 -3.20
CA HIS A 103 3.76 -5.37 -2.06
C HIS A 103 2.30 -5.12 -2.47
N LEU A 104 2.07 -4.37 -3.55
CA LEU A 104 0.73 -4.06 -4.03
C LEU A 104 -0.10 -5.32 -4.29
N LYS A 105 0.46 -6.30 -5.00
CA LYS A 105 -0.22 -7.58 -5.26
C LYS A 105 -0.60 -8.29 -3.97
N SER A 106 0.34 -8.41 -3.03
CA SER A 106 0.08 -9.05 -1.73
C SER A 106 -1.00 -8.33 -0.92
N ILE A 107 -1.03 -7.00 -0.97
CA ILE A 107 -2.01 -6.17 -0.26
C ILE A 107 -3.40 -6.37 -0.86
N LEU A 108 -3.51 -6.26 -2.19
CA LEU A 108 -4.78 -6.44 -2.89
C LEU A 108 -5.35 -7.84 -2.71
N ASP A 109 -4.52 -8.88 -2.81
CA ASP A 109 -4.95 -10.26 -2.57
C ASP A 109 -5.50 -10.41 -1.14
N THR A 110 -4.79 -9.87 -0.15
CA THR A 110 -5.17 -9.98 1.27
C THR A 110 -6.44 -9.20 1.60
N LEU A 111 -6.59 -7.98 1.06
CA LEU A 111 -7.80 -7.17 1.21
C LEU A 111 -9.02 -7.84 0.56
N ASN A 112 -8.85 -8.41 -0.64
CA ASN A 112 -9.94 -9.11 -1.33
C ASN A 112 -10.38 -10.39 -0.62
N ILE A 113 -9.44 -11.13 -0.03
CA ILE A 113 -9.74 -12.29 0.82
C ILE A 113 -10.57 -11.84 2.03
N LYS A 114 -10.09 -10.84 2.79
CA LYS A 114 -10.78 -10.32 3.97
C LYS A 114 -12.18 -9.78 3.63
N LEU A 115 -12.30 -9.04 2.53
CA LEU A 115 -13.59 -8.54 2.04
C LEU A 115 -14.57 -9.68 1.72
N SER A 116 -14.07 -10.75 1.09
CA SER A 116 -14.87 -11.92 0.76
C SER A 116 -15.31 -12.69 2.02
N GLU A 117 -14.43 -12.82 3.02
CA GLU A 117 -14.76 -13.43 4.32
C GLU A 117 -15.89 -12.67 5.01
N ILE A 118 -15.80 -11.33 5.07
CA ILE A 118 -16.83 -10.50 5.68
C ILE A 118 -18.14 -10.62 4.90
N LYS A 119 -18.11 -10.54 3.56
CA LYS A 119 -19.33 -10.66 2.73
C LYS A 119 -20.06 -11.99 2.95
N ASN A 120 -19.31 -13.08 3.13
CA ASN A 120 -19.84 -14.43 3.26
C ASN A 120 -20.14 -14.88 4.72
N SER A 121 -19.73 -14.10 5.72
CA SER A 121 -20.08 -14.32 7.13
C SER A 121 -21.48 -13.81 7.48
#